data_AF-A0ABD8B561-F1
#
_entry.id   AF-A0ABD8B561-F1
#
_cell.length_a   1.000
_cell.length_b   1.000
_cell.length_c   1.000
_cell.angle_alpha   90.00
_cell.angle_beta   90.00
_cell.angle_gamma   90.00
#
_symmetry.space_group_name_H-M   'P 1'
#
loop_
_entity.id
_entity.type
_entity.pdbx_description
1 polymer ?
#
loop_
_entity_poly.entity_id
_entity_poly.type
_entity_poly.pdbx_seq_one_letter_code
_entity_poly.pdbx_strand_id
1 'polypeptide(L)'
;MLRGVIARGTGTKAQALGRTAAGKTGTTDDYRSAWFIGYTPQLATSVVLFREDSNHPQLQSLVGVGGLQKVFGGDIPTEIWTQYMRDALAGLPDTPFPAPAPLGRGTDEPGAPTPSPSAAPAKRGGKTGRTGKRATTTAAPTPGAPATGSKCHRHKCR
;
A
#
# COMPACT_ATOMS: atom_id res chain seq x y z
N MET A 1 -4.07 -12.83 -6.66
CA MET A 1 -3.50 -12.02 -5.57
C MET A 1 -4.49 -11.04 -4.95
N LEU A 2 -4.98 -10.03 -5.68
CA LEU A 2 -5.78 -8.92 -5.09
C LEU A 2 -7.12 -9.29 -4.44
N ARG A 3 -7.77 -10.40 -4.86
CA ARG A 3 -8.91 -10.98 -4.13
C ARG A 3 -8.58 -11.26 -2.65
N GLY A 4 -7.34 -11.62 -2.36
CA GLY A 4 -6.88 -11.90 -1.00
C GLY A 4 -6.91 -10.69 -0.08
N VAL A 5 -6.78 -9.47 -0.62
CA VAL A 5 -6.86 -8.23 0.19
C VAL A 5 -8.25 -8.04 0.75
N ILE A 6 -9.28 -8.33 -0.06
CA ILE A 6 -10.68 -8.32 0.37
C ILE A 6 -10.98 -9.54 1.24
N ALA A 7 -10.50 -10.72 0.87
CA ALA A 7 -10.86 -11.94 1.59
C ALA A 7 -10.25 -12.04 3.01
N ARG A 8 -9.05 -11.50 3.21
CA ARG A 8 -8.27 -11.70 4.45
C ARG A 8 -7.24 -10.60 4.74
N GLY A 9 -7.26 -9.51 3.98
CA GLY A 9 -6.28 -8.44 4.10
C GLY A 9 -6.87 -7.17 4.69
N THR A 10 -6.34 -6.04 4.25
CA THR A 10 -6.73 -4.72 4.75
C THR A 10 -8.06 -4.21 4.20
N GLY A 11 -8.62 -4.86 3.17
CA GLY A 11 -9.86 -4.44 2.50
C GLY A 11 -11.07 -5.29 2.88
N THR A 12 -11.08 -5.95 4.03
CA THR A 12 -12.11 -6.94 4.41
C THR A 12 -13.52 -6.39 4.46
N LYS A 13 -13.71 -5.09 4.74
CA LYS A 13 -15.03 -4.46 4.68
C LYS A 13 -15.69 -4.58 3.30
N ALA A 14 -14.91 -4.71 2.21
CA ALA A 14 -15.42 -4.94 0.87
C ALA A 14 -16.08 -6.31 0.66
N GLN A 15 -15.94 -7.26 1.61
CA GLN A 15 -16.69 -8.52 1.58
C GLN A 15 -18.21 -8.29 1.64
N ALA A 16 -18.64 -7.17 2.24
CA ALA A 16 -20.05 -6.78 2.30
C ALA A 16 -20.65 -6.40 0.92
N LEU A 17 -19.84 -6.37 -0.15
CA LEU A 17 -20.36 -6.32 -1.52
C LEU A 17 -21.07 -7.63 -1.89
N GLY A 18 -20.70 -8.76 -1.28
CA GLY A 18 -21.36 -10.06 -1.48
C GLY A 18 -21.14 -10.69 -2.85
N ARG A 19 -20.10 -10.26 -3.59
CA ARG A 19 -19.84 -10.73 -4.96
C ARG A 19 -18.34 -10.80 -5.27
N THR A 20 -17.99 -11.36 -6.42
CA THR A 20 -16.60 -11.47 -6.87
C THR A 20 -15.97 -10.10 -7.08
N ALA A 21 -14.98 -9.77 -6.25
CA ALA A 21 -14.23 -8.52 -6.34
C ALA A 21 -12.75 -8.70 -5.94
N ALA A 22 -11.93 -7.77 -6.40
CA ALA A 22 -10.53 -7.65 -6.03
C ALA A 22 -10.20 -6.17 -5.80
N GLY A 23 -9.25 -5.88 -4.92
CA GLY A 23 -8.88 -4.49 -4.67
C GLY A 23 -7.67 -4.34 -3.79
N LYS A 24 -7.29 -3.09 -3.53
CA LYS A 24 -6.16 -2.74 -2.68
C LYS A 24 -6.44 -1.45 -1.92
N THR A 25 -6.09 -1.48 -0.64
CA THR A 25 -6.04 -0.27 0.19
C THR A 25 -4.70 0.43 0.03
N GLY A 26 -4.69 1.74 0.23
CA GLY A 26 -3.49 2.48 0.56
C GLY A 26 -3.77 3.67 1.47
N THR A 27 -2.70 4.17 2.07
CA THR A 27 -2.72 5.27 3.04
C THR A 27 -1.35 5.91 2.97
N THR A 28 -1.28 7.22 2.78
CA THR A 28 0.00 7.94 2.83
C THR A 28 0.44 8.14 4.27
N ASP A 29 1.72 8.48 4.44
CA ASP A 29 2.28 8.90 5.71
C ASP A 29 1.47 10.05 6.34
N ASP A 30 1.55 10.14 7.67
CA ASP A 30 0.80 11.07 8.51
C ASP A 30 -0.73 11.06 8.29
N TYR A 31 -1.27 9.99 7.67
CA TYR A 31 -2.69 9.84 7.34
C TYR A 31 -3.21 10.95 6.42
N ARG A 32 -2.38 11.54 5.57
CA ARG A 32 -2.81 12.67 4.70
C ARG A 32 -3.81 12.28 3.62
N SER A 33 -3.83 11.01 3.24
CA SER A 33 -4.80 10.45 2.31
C SER A 33 -5.02 8.97 2.59
N ALA A 34 -6.21 8.49 2.25
CA ALA A 34 -6.60 7.10 2.35
C ALA A 34 -7.40 6.72 1.09
N TRP A 35 -7.13 5.54 0.53
CA TRP A 35 -7.83 5.10 -0.67
C TRP A 35 -8.13 3.61 -0.67
N PHE A 36 -9.17 3.26 -1.42
CA PHE A 36 -9.44 1.91 -1.85
C PHE A 36 -9.72 1.92 -3.34
N ILE A 37 -8.96 1.11 -4.07
CA ILE A 37 -9.16 0.89 -5.50
C ILE A 37 -9.54 -0.57 -5.68
N GLY A 38 -10.68 -0.82 -6.31
CA GLY A 38 -11.21 -2.15 -6.47
C GLY A 38 -11.98 -2.31 -7.77
N TYR A 39 -12.13 -3.56 -8.18
CA TYR A 39 -12.76 -3.91 -9.44
C TYR A 39 -13.49 -5.26 -9.36
N THR A 40 -14.50 -5.40 -10.21
CA THR A 40 -15.09 -6.66 -10.67
C THR A 40 -14.71 -6.86 -12.14
N PRO A 41 -15.08 -7.98 -12.81
CA PRO A 41 -14.91 -8.08 -14.26
C PRO A 41 -15.65 -7.03 -15.07
N GLN A 42 -16.68 -6.38 -14.50
CA GLN A 42 -17.51 -5.42 -15.22
C GLN A 42 -17.19 -3.95 -14.93
N LEU A 43 -16.63 -3.63 -13.75
CA LEU A 43 -16.41 -2.24 -13.36
C LEU A 43 -15.19 -2.11 -12.44
N ALA A 44 -14.38 -1.09 -12.69
CA ALA A 44 -13.29 -0.66 -11.82
C ALA A 44 -13.60 0.72 -11.24
N THR A 45 -13.39 0.88 -9.93
CA THR A 45 -13.68 2.11 -9.20
C THR A 45 -12.55 2.43 -8.24
N SER A 46 -12.19 3.72 -8.17
CA SER A 46 -11.23 4.27 -7.23
C SER A 46 -11.94 5.24 -6.30
N VAL A 47 -11.75 5.07 -5.00
CA VAL A 47 -12.20 6.02 -3.97
C VAL A 47 -10.99 6.54 -3.23
N VAL A 48 -10.79 7.86 -3.27
CA VAL A 48 -9.69 8.55 -2.58
C VAL A 48 -10.31 9.57 -1.63
N LEU A 49 -9.84 9.55 -0.39
CA LEU A 49 -10.17 10.53 0.63
C LEU A 49 -8.91 11.31 0.98
N PHE A 50 -9.00 12.63 0.92
CA PHE A 50 -7.97 13.58 1.30
C PHE A 50 -8.64 14.85 1.81
N ARG A 51 -7.87 15.72 2.47
CA ARG A 51 -8.32 17.02 2.95
C ARG A 51 -7.31 18.08 2.57
N GLU A 52 -7.82 19.23 2.13
CA GLU A 52 -7.03 20.41 1.78
C GLU A 52 -7.56 21.63 2.54
N ASP A 53 -6.72 22.65 2.66
CA ASP A 53 -7.08 23.98 3.14
C ASP A 53 -6.98 24.95 1.99
N SER A 54 -8.01 25.75 1.75
CA SER A 54 -7.99 26.76 0.70
C SER A 54 -6.86 27.78 0.86
N ASN A 55 -6.37 27.99 2.09
CA ASN A 55 -5.28 28.90 2.39
C ASN A 55 -3.90 28.23 2.43
N HIS A 56 -3.84 26.89 2.46
CA HIS A 56 -2.60 26.13 2.50
C HIS A 56 -2.66 24.96 1.51
N PRO A 57 -1.94 25.00 0.38
CA PRO A 57 -2.05 24.02 -0.72
C PRO A 57 -1.38 22.66 -0.41
N GLN A 58 -1.46 22.20 0.84
CA GLN A 58 -0.89 20.94 1.31
C GLN A 58 -2.00 20.04 1.83
N LEU A 59 -1.85 18.73 1.61
CA LEU A 59 -2.75 17.75 2.19
C LEU A 59 -2.64 17.75 3.72
N GLN A 60 -3.78 17.93 4.38
CA GLN A 60 -3.89 17.82 5.82
C GLN A 60 -4.03 16.36 6.25
N SER A 61 -3.52 16.03 7.43
CA SER A 61 -3.77 14.72 8.05
C SER A 61 -5.26 14.46 8.18
N LEU A 62 -5.75 13.24 7.96
CA LEU A 62 -7.15 12.81 8.11
C LEU A 62 -7.54 12.41 9.54
N VAL A 63 -6.65 12.59 10.52
CA VAL A 63 -6.98 12.34 11.94
C VAL A 63 -8.25 13.12 12.32
N GLY A 64 -9.16 12.45 13.04
CA GLY A 64 -10.45 12.99 13.48
C GLY A 64 -11.55 12.99 12.42
N VAL A 65 -11.25 12.68 11.15
CA VAL A 65 -12.28 12.61 10.09
C VAL A 65 -13.22 11.45 10.38
N GLY A 66 -14.54 11.72 10.29
CA GLY A 66 -15.56 10.70 10.54
C GLY A 66 -15.55 10.15 11.98
N GLY A 67 -14.97 10.88 12.94
CA GLY A 67 -14.82 10.43 14.32
C GLY A 67 -13.70 9.39 14.54
N LEU A 68 -12.89 9.11 13.51
CA LEU A 68 -11.81 8.13 13.59
C LEU A 68 -10.50 8.78 14.05
N GLN A 69 -9.81 8.13 14.98
CA GLN A 69 -8.48 8.57 15.42
C GLN A 69 -7.44 8.51 14.30
N LYS A 70 -7.56 7.54 13.41
CA LYS A 70 -6.70 7.36 12.22
C LYS A 70 -7.58 6.82 11.11
N VAL A 71 -7.42 7.34 9.89
CA VAL A 71 -8.16 6.88 8.72
C VAL A 71 -7.22 6.13 7.80
N PHE A 72 -7.54 4.87 7.55
CA PHE A 72 -6.84 4.02 6.60
C PHE A 72 -7.69 3.76 5.36
N GLY A 73 -7.07 3.25 4.30
CA GLY A 73 -7.80 2.88 3.08
C GLY A 73 -8.88 1.83 3.31
N GLY A 74 -8.70 0.98 4.33
CA GLY A 74 -9.66 -0.04 4.77
C GLY A 74 -10.90 0.49 5.51
N ASP A 75 -10.93 1.80 5.82
CA ASP A 75 -12.02 2.44 6.56
C ASP A 75 -13.04 3.06 5.61
N ILE A 76 -13.23 4.38 5.72
CA ILE A 76 -14.20 5.16 4.95
C ILE A 76 -14.07 4.91 3.43
N PRO A 77 -12.87 4.86 2.81
CA PRO A 77 -12.78 4.63 1.37
C PRO A 77 -13.31 3.26 0.91
N THR A 78 -13.03 2.21 1.68
CA THR A 78 -13.52 0.85 1.36
C THR A 78 -15.03 0.77 1.55
N GLU A 79 -15.58 1.40 2.58
CA GLU A 79 -17.03 1.45 2.81
C GLU A 79 -17.77 2.19 1.69
N ILE A 80 -17.29 3.38 1.29
CA ILE A 80 -17.85 4.14 0.17
C ILE A 80 -17.79 3.31 -1.12
N TRP A 81 -16.63 2.70 -1.42
CA TRP A 81 -16.48 1.85 -2.60
C TRP A 81 -17.49 0.70 -2.59
N THR A 82 -17.70 0.07 -1.42
CA THR A 82 -18.61 -1.08 -1.28
C THR A 82 -20.06 -0.69 -1.53
N GLN A 83 -20.51 0.45 -0.97
CA GLN A 83 -21.86 0.95 -1.18
C GLN A 83 -22.08 1.34 -2.64
N TYR A 84 -21.15 2.12 -3.22
CA TYR A 84 -21.23 2.52 -4.61
C TYR A 84 -21.29 1.32 -5.56
N MET A 85 -20.41 0.32 -5.37
CA MET A 85 -20.36 -0.86 -6.23
C MET A 85 -21.57 -1.77 -6.08
N ARG A 86 -22.22 -1.78 -4.90
CA ARG A 86 -23.48 -2.50 -4.71
C ARG A 86 -24.57 -1.93 -5.62
N ASP A 87 -24.69 -0.62 -5.65
CA ASP A 87 -25.71 0.08 -6.44
C ASP A 87 -25.35 0.07 -7.93
N ALA A 88 -24.10 0.37 -8.27
CA ALA A 88 -23.63 0.44 -9.66
C ALA A 88 -23.70 -0.91 -10.40
N LEU A 89 -23.63 -2.02 -9.66
CA LEU A 89 -23.70 -3.38 -10.23
C LEU A 89 -25.03 -4.09 -9.93
N ALA A 90 -26.03 -3.36 -9.45
CA ALA A 90 -27.36 -3.91 -9.20
C ALA A 90 -27.95 -4.48 -10.50
N GLY A 91 -28.48 -5.71 -10.45
CA GLY A 91 -29.06 -6.40 -11.61
C GLY A 91 -28.04 -7.03 -12.58
N LEU A 92 -26.74 -6.76 -12.43
CA LEU A 92 -25.71 -7.43 -13.23
C LEU A 92 -25.31 -8.78 -12.62
N PRO A 93 -25.04 -9.81 -13.42
CA PRO A 93 -24.62 -11.12 -12.92
C PRO A 93 -23.27 -11.05 -12.18
N ASP A 94 -23.06 -11.88 -11.16
CA ASP A 94 -21.73 -12.01 -10.56
C ASP A 94 -20.83 -12.89 -11.44
N THR A 95 -19.97 -12.25 -12.22
CA THR A 95 -19.05 -12.94 -13.12
C THR A 95 -17.74 -13.26 -12.38
N PRO A 96 -17.23 -14.49 -12.44
CA PRO A 96 -15.93 -14.80 -11.85
C PRO A 96 -14.80 -14.16 -12.66
N PHE A 97 -13.67 -13.87 -12.00
CA PHE A 97 -12.45 -13.52 -12.75
C PHE A 97 -11.96 -14.70 -13.59
N PRO A 98 -11.38 -14.45 -14.77
CA PRO A 98 -10.73 -15.49 -15.55
C PRO A 98 -9.61 -16.15 -14.75
N ALA A 99 -9.36 -17.42 -15.03
CA ALA A 99 -8.18 -18.10 -14.50
C ALA A 99 -6.91 -17.36 -14.97
N PRO A 100 -5.93 -17.14 -14.08
CA PRO A 100 -4.68 -16.51 -14.48
C PRO A 100 -3.96 -17.41 -15.49
N ALA A 101 -3.38 -16.82 -16.52
CA ALA A 101 -2.47 -17.54 -17.41
C ALA A 101 -1.28 -18.09 -16.61
N PRO A 102 -0.72 -19.26 -16.99
CA PRO A 102 0.51 -19.76 -16.40
C PRO A 102 1.62 -18.72 -16.56
N LEU A 103 2.27 -18.32 -15.47
CA LEU A 103 3.35 -17.33 -15.49
C LEU A 103 4.71 -17.91 -15.95
N GLY A 104 4.71 -19.07 -16.61
CA GLY A 104 5.93 -19.81 -16.91
C GLY A 104 6.68 -20.28 -15.65
N ARG A 105 7.86 -20.87 -15.82
CA ARG A 105 8.86 -20.90 -14.75
C ARG A 105 9.42 -19.47 -14.68
N GLY A 106 9.45 -18.88 -13.48
CA GLY A 106 10.08 -17.56 -13.31
C GLY A 106 11.45 -17.57 -13.96
N THR A 107 11.63 -16.76 -14.99
CA THR A 107 12.98 -16.37 -15.37
C THR A 107 13.38 -15.40 -14.28
N ASP A 108 14.15 -15.89 -13.32
CA ASP A 108 15.06 -14.99 -12.63
C ASP A 108 15.90 -14.38 -13.76
N GLU A 109 15.53 -13.18 -14.21
CA GLU A 109 16.34 -12.41 -15.15
C GLU A 109 17.77 -12.41 -14.58
N PRO A 110 18.82 -12.60 -15.40
CA PRO A 110 20.19 -12.52 -14.91
C PRO A 110 20.39 -11.22 -14.12
N GLY A 111 20.50 -11.33 -12.79
CA GLY A 111 20.55 -10.16 -11.88
C GLY A 111 19.40 -10.04 -10.88
N ALA A 112 18.37 -10.90 -10.94
CA ALA A 112 17.38 -10.99 -9.86
C ALA A 112 18.08 -11.43 -8.56
N PRO A 113 18.00 -10.67 -7.47
CA PRO A 113 18.61 -11.07 -6.21
C PRO A 113 17.93 -12.35 -5.75
N THR A 114 18.71 -13.43 -5.60
CA THR A 114 18.23 -14.66 -4.99
C THR A 114 17.58 -14.31 -3.65
N PRO A 115 16.32 -14.73 -3.39
CA PRO A 115 15.71 -14.49 -2.10
C PRO A 115 16.57 -15.18 -1.04
N SER A 116 17.36 -14.39 -0.31
CA SER A 116 18.08 -14.87 0.86
C SER A 116 17.02 -15.21 1.90
N PRO A 117 16.95 -16.45 2.41
CA PRO A 117 16.03 -16.76 3.50
C PRO A 117 16.32 -15.80 4.67
N SER A 118 15.33 -14.98 5.01
CA SER A 118 15.38 -14.19 6.24
C SER A 118 15.42 -15.18 7.39
N ALA A 119 16.50 -15.17 8.17
CA ALA A 119 16.68 -16.09 9.28
C ALA A 119 15.44 -16.05 10.17
N ALA A 120 14.77 -17.19 10.31
CA ALA A 120 13.67 -17.34 11.23
C ALA A 120 14.14 -16.90 12.64
N PRO A 121 13.33 -16.14 13.41
CA PRO A 121 13.72 -15.79 14.76
C PRO A 121 13.91 -17.07 15.57
N ALA A 122 15.14 -17.33 16.00
CA ALA A 122 15.45 -18.43 16.91
C ALA A 122 14.61 -18.24 18.18
N LYS A 123 13.77 -19.23 18.50
CA LYS A 123 13.02 -19.25 19.76
C LYS A 123 14.01 -19.27 20.93
N ARG A 124 14.20 -18.13 21.60
CA ARG A 124 14.97 -18.05 22.84
C ARG A 124 14.06 -18.32 24.02
N GLY A 125 14.11 -19.55 24.53
CA GLY A 125 13.48 -19.90 25.79
C GLY A 125 14.22 -19.30 26.99
N GLY A 126 13.47 -18.77 27.95
CA GLY A 126 13.73 -18.96 29.39
C GLY A 126 14.72 -18.06 30.13
N LYS A 127 14.16 -17.00 30.75
CA LYS A 127 14.35 -16.50 32.14
C LYS A 127 15.69 -15.90 32.65
N THR A 128 15.50 -14.66 33.15
CA THR A 128 16.01 -14.00 34.38
C THR A 128 17.49 -13.60 34.50
N GLY A 129 17.73 -12.29 34.68
CA GLY A 129 18.98 -11.74 35.19
C GLY A 129 19.08 -10.22 35.07
N ARG A 130 18.74 -9.50 36.15
CA ARG A 130 18.78 -8.05 36.32
C ARG A 130 20.22 -7.54 36.45
N THR A 131 20.57 -6.45 35.76
CA THR A 131 21.32 -5.24 36.24
C THR A 131 22.27 -4.66 35.18
N GLY A 132 22.30 -3.32 35.08
CA GLY A 132 23.56 -2.60 34.84
C GLY A 132 23.73 -1.82 33.53
N LYS A 133 23.47 -0.51 33.62
CA LYS A 133 24.13 0.61 32.90
C LYS A 133 24.00 0.71 31.38
N ARG A 134 23.17 1.68 30.97
CA ARG A 134 23.10 2.28 29.62
C ARG A 134 24.29 3.23 29.43
N ALA A 135 25.21 2.86 28.54
CA ALA A 135 26.17 3.77 27.92
C ALA A 135 25.71 4.09 26.49
N THR A 136 25.97 5.33 26.11
CA THR A 136 25.60 6.10 24.92
C THR A 136 26.27 5.59 23.64
N THR A 137 25.58 5.65 22.48
CA THR A 137 26.11 6.28 21.24
C THR A 137 25.10 6.32 20.09
N THR A 138 24.90 7.55 19.61
CA THR A 138 24.57 8.07 18.28
C THR A 138 25.02 7.26 17.05
N ALA A 139 24.17 7.14 16.03
CA ALA A 139 24.43 7.59 14.65
C ALA A 139 23.21 7.39 13.72
N ALA A 140 22.84 8.47 13.03
CA ALA A 140 21.83 8.52 11.97
C ALA A 140 22.39 7.97 10.64
N PRO A 141 21.55 7.45 9.72
CA PRO A 141 22.01 7.06 8.40
C PRO A 141 22.12 8.29 7.47
N THR A 142 23.30 8.46 6.87
CA THR A 142 23.63 9.46 5.85
C THR A 142 22.91 9.16 4.53
N PRO A 143 22.26 10.15 3.88
CA PRO A 143 21.78 10.01 2.50
C PRO A 143 22.95 10.02 1.52
N GLY A 144 23.04 9.01 0.66
CA GLY A 144 24.01 8.93 -0.43
C GLY A 144 23.75 10.00 -1.50
N ALA A 145 24.82 10.68 -1.93
CA ALA A 145 24.78 11.68 -2.99
C ALA A 145 24.59 11.06 -4.40
N PRO A 146 24.00 11.80 -5.36
CA PRO A 146 23.83 11.35 -6.73
C PRO A 146 25.15 11.42 -7.53
N ALA A 147 25.40 10.39 -8.35
CA ALA A 147 26.50 10.37 -9.30
C ALA A 147 26.27 11.42 -10.41
N THR A 148 27.13 12.43 -10.47
CA THR A 148 27.19 13.43 -11.54
C THR A 148 28.28 13.03 -12.54
N GLY A 149 27.90 12.89 -13.80
CA GLY A 149 28.83 12.71 -14.92
C GLY A 149 29.58 14.01 -15.25
N SER A 150 30.90 13.91 -15.44
CA SER A 150 31.77 14.87 -16.13
C SER A 150 32.20 14.23 -17.46
N LYS A 151 32.46 14.90 -18.60
CA LYS A 151 32.58 16.29 -19.05
C LYS A 151 32.53 16.26 -20.60
N CYS A 152 31.80 17.16 -21.26
CA CYS A 152 32.31 18.33 -22.00
C CYS A 152 33.20 18.04 -23.23
N HIS A 153 32.69 18.32 -24.44
CA HIS A 153 33.50 18.81 -25.58
C HIS A 153 32.79 19.97 -26.28
N ARG A 154 33.53 21.07 -26.43
CA ARG A 154 33.15 22.33 -27.07
C ARG A 154 32.98 22.14 -28.58
N HIS A 155 32.08 22.87 -29.24
CA HIS A 155 32.41 23.69 -30.41
C HIS A 155 31.27 24.62 -30.87
N LYS A 156 31.67 25.91 -31.02
CA LYS A 156 31.14 27.00 -31.85
C LYS A 156 29.86 27.73 -31.43
N CYS A 157 30.10 28.92 -30.86
CA CYS A 157 29.28 30.11 -31.00
C CYS A 157 29.13 30.54 -32.47
N ARG A 158 27.91 30.89 -32.87
CA ARG A 158 27.61 32.02 -33.76
C ARG A 158 26.23 32.55 -33.43
#